data_AF-A0A495LN64-F1
#
_entry.id   AF-A0A495LN64-F1
#
_cell.length_a   1.000
_cell.length_b   1.000
_cell.length_c   1.000
_cell.angle_alpha   90.00
_cell.angle_beta   90.00
_cell.angle_gamma   90.00
#
_symmetry.space_group_name_H-M   'P 1'
#
loop_
_entity.id
_entity.type
_entity.pdbx_description
1 polymer ?
#
loop_
_entity_poly.entity_id
_entity_poly.type
_entity_poly.pdbx_seq_one_letter_code
_entity_poly.pdbx_strand_id
1 'polypeptide(L)'
;MKKLFIAALLVVGMTSFAQEKKARPERAKMEQMTPEQRNQLHLKKMTLELDLNASQQKEMSKIIAEQSAKREAKMAERKATKDSVKKLTSDEIFAKKSKMLDEQIVMKERVKKILTPEQYKKWDDMKSKRHHGMKKRMMHHKDRKPAETGDKK
;
A
#
# COMPACT_ATOMS: atom_id res chain seq x y z
N MET A 1 -42.40 -16.84 -46.76
CA MET A 1 -41.32 -17.23 -45.82
C MET A 1 -39.96 -16.91 -46.43
N LYS A 2 -39.17 -16.03 -45.80
CA LYS A 2 -37.74 -15.73 -46.08
C LYS A 2 -37.22 -14.52 -45.28
N LYS A 3 -38.10 -13.77 -44.59
CA LYS A 3 -37.72 -12.58 -43.80
C LYS A 3 -37.80 -12.74 -42.27
N LEU A 4 -38.19 -13.93 -41.77
CA LEU A 4 -38.33 -14.19 -40.33
C LEU A 4 -37.09 -14.85 -39.71
N PHE A 5 -36.20 -15.46 -40.51
CA PHE A 5 -34.99 -16.10 -40.00
C PHE A 5 -33.90 -15.10 -39.59
N ILE A 6 -33.87 -13.90 -40.20
CA ILE A 6 -32.89 -12.86 -39.89
C ILE A 6 -33.20 -12.18 -38.54
N ALA A 7 -34.49 -12.08 -38.18
CA ALA A 7 -34.91 -11.52 -36.90
C ALA A 7 -34.56 -12.46 -35.72
N ALA A 8 -34.60 -13.78 -35.93
CA ALA A 8 -34.26 -14.76 -34.88
C ALA A 8 -32.75 -14.81 -34.58
N LEU A 9 -31.88 -14.60 -35.59
CA LEU A 9 -30.43 -14.55 -35.41
C LEU A 9 -29.93 -13.29 -34.68
N LEU A 10 -30.71 -12.20 -34.70
CA LEU A 10 -30.36 -10.96 -34.01
C LEU A 10 -30.63 -11.00 -32.50
N VAL A 11 -31.55 -11.85 -32.03
CA VAL A 11 -31.90 -11.95 -30.60
C VAL A 11 -30.89 -12.80 -29.83
N VAL A 12 -30.24 -13.78 -30.48
CA VAL A 12 -29.21 -14.63 -29.84
C VAL A 12 -27.88 -13.89 -29.66
N GLY A 13 -27.62 -12.82 -30.42
CA GLY A 13 -26.39 -12.03 -30.32
C GLY A 13 -26.32 -11.07 -29.13
N MET A 14 -27.45 -10.76 -28.48
CA MET A 14 -27.51 -9.72 -27.44
C MET A 14 -27.26 -10.23 -26.00
N THR A 15 -27.24 -11.54 -25.76
CA THR A 15 -27.05 -12.08 -24.40
C THR A 15 -25.58 -12.36 -24.04
N SER A 16 -24.64 -12.28 -25.00
CA SER A 16 -23.27 -12.76 -24.78
C SER A 16 -22.24 -11.71 -24.32
N PHE A 17 -22.65 -10.50 -23.95
CA PHE A 17 -21.76 -9.48 -23.36
C PHE A 17 -22.22 -8.99 -21.99
N ALA A 18 -22.92 -9.82 -21.23
CA ALA A 18 -22.86 -9.71 -19.77
C ALA A 18 -21.55 -10.40 -19.32
N GLN A 19 -20.41 -9.72 -19.46
CA GLN A 19 -19.24 -10.06 -18.65
C GLN A 19 -19.64 -9.79 -17.20
N GLU A 20 -20.24 -10.81 -16.59
CA GLU A 20 -20.32 -11.00 -15.16
C GLU A 20 -18.97 -10.57 -14.61
N LYS A 21 -18.96 -9.44 -13.88
CA LYS A 21 -17.78 -8.95 -13.21
C LYS A 21 -17.42 -10.04 -12.20
N LYS A 22 -16.62 -11.02 -12.62
CA LYS A 22 -16.04 -12.05 -11.76
C LYS A 22 -15.59 -11.30 -10.53
N ALA A 23 -16.25 -11.60 -9.40
CA ALA A 23 -15.89 -11.08 -8.10
C ALA A 23 -14.36 -11.17 -8.04
N ARG A 24 -13.73 -9.99 -7.96
CA ARG A 24 -12.26 -9.88 -7.91
C ARG A 24 -11.80 -10.95 -6.94
N PRO A 25 -10.97 -11.93 -7.35
CA PRO A 25 -10.71 -13.11 -6.53
C PRO A 25 -10.40 -12.63 -5.13
N GLU A 26 -11.15 -13.15 -4.15
CA GLU A 26 -11.03 -12.75 -2.76
C GLU A 26 -9.54 -12.67 -2.43
N ARG A 27 -9.04 -11.45 -2.19
CA ARG A 27 -7.69 -11.25 -1.66
C ARG A 27 -7.52 -11.87 -0.26
N ALA A 28 -8.53 -12.59 0.23
CA ALA A 28 -8.64 -13.19 1.55
C ALA A 28 -7.82 -14.47 1.72
N LYS A 29 -7.31 -15.09 0.63
CA LYS A 29 -6.52 -16.35 0.71
C LYS A 29 -5.04 -16.21 0.34
N MET A 30 -4.44 -15.03 0.54
CA MET A 30 -2.98 -14.99 0.66
C MET A 30 -2.62 -15.25 2.11
N GLU A 31 -1.78 -16.25 2.38
CA GLU A 31 -1.24 -16.50 3.72
C GLU A 31 -0.67 -15.20 4.28
N GLN A 32 -1.33 -14.67 5.31
CA GLN A 32 -0.88 -13.44 5.93
C GLN A 32 0.33 -13.78 6.80
N MET A 33 1.53 -13.40 6.33
CA MET A 33 2.73 -13.49 7.17
C MET A 33 2.49 -12.81 8.52
N THR A 34 3.00 -13.39 9.60
CA THR A 34 2.97 -12.79 10.93
C THR A 34 3.79 -11.49 10.95
N PRO A 35 3.52 -10.56 11.88
CA PRO A 35 4.36 -9.37 12.11
C PRO A 35 5.85 -9.69 12.20
N GLU A 36 6.20 -10.74 12.93
CA GLU A 36 7.59 -11.16 13.15
C GLU A 36 8.24 -11.68 11.86
N GLN A 37 7.53 -12.50 11.08
CA GLN A 37 8.00 -12.96 9.77
C GLN A 37 8.24 -11.80 8.81
N ARG A 38 7.35 -10.80 8.80
CA ARG A 38 7.52 -9.59 7.98
C ARG A 38 8.74 -8.78 8.41
N ASN A 39 8.95 -8.64 9.72
CA ASN A 39 10.10 -7.92 10.26
C ASN A 39 11.41 -8.61 9.91
N GLN A 40 11.47 -9.93 10.06
CA GLN A 40 12.63 -10.72 9.71
C GLN A 40 12.94 -10.64 8.21
N LEU A 41 11.92 -10.76 7.36
CA LEU A 41 12.08 -10.64 5.91
C LEU A 41 12.53 -9.24 5.50
N HIS A 42 11.99 -8.20 6.15
CA HIS A 42 12.43 -6.82 5.92
C HIS A 42 13.89 -6.61 6.31
N LEU A 43 14.30 -7.11 7.47
CA LEU A 43 15.69 -7.06 7.91
C LEU A 43 16.61 -7.78 6.91
N LYS A 44 16.27 -9.00 6.49
CA LYS A 44 17.05 -9.77 5.50
C LYS A 44 17.19 -9.02 4.17
N LYS A 45 16.13 -8.38 3.69
CA LYS A 45 16.18 -7.55 2.47
C LYS A 45 17.09 -6.34 2.65
N MET A 46 16.98 -5.64 3.78
CA MET A 46 17.88 -4.52 4.08
C MET A 46 19.34 -4.97 4.19
N THR A 47 19.60 -6.12 4.81
CA THR A 47 20.94 -6.72 4.87
C THR A 47 21.47 -7.03 3.47
N LEU A 48 20.67 -7.64 2.60
CA LEU A 48 21.07 -7.94 1.23
C LEU A 48 21.31 -6.69 0.38
N GLU A 49 20.49 -5.65 0.57
CA GLU A 49 20.60 -4.43 -0.22
C GLU A 49 21.70 -3.49 0.29
N LEU A 50 22.01 -3.49 1.58
CA LEU A 50 22.95 -2.55 2.20
C LEU A 50 24.23 -3.21 2.72
N ASP A 51 24.35 -4.53 2.61
CA ASP A 51 25.46 -5.32 3.15
C ASP A 51 25.68 -5.05 4.65
N LEU A 52 24.61 -5.13 5.43
CA LEU A 52 24.63 -4.82 6.86
C LEU A 52 25.48 -5.82 7.65
N ASN A 53 26.37 -5.34 8.51
CA ASN A 53 27.11 -6.19 9.44
C ASN A 53 26.24 -6.64 10.64
N ALA A 54 26.73 -7.58 11.45
CA ALA A 54 25.96 -8.16 12.57
C ALA A 54 25.51 -7.12 13.62
N SER A 55 26.33 -6.11 13.92
CA SER A 55 25.98 -5.03 14.84
C SER A 55 24.87 -4.15 14.27
N GLN A 56 25.00 -3.78 12.99
CA GLN A 56 23.98 -3.00 12.27
C GLN A 56 22.66 -3.75 12.15
N GLN A 57 22.69 -5.05 11.89
CA GLN A 57 21.49 -5.89 11.82
C GLN A 57 20.75 -5.93 13.16
N LYS A 58 21.48 -6.04 14.29
CA LYS A 58 20.88 -6.05 15.63
C LYS A 58 20.15 -4.74 15.93
N GLU A 59 20.78 -3.60 15.65
CA GLU A 59 20.17 -2.29 15.87
C GLU A 59 19.02 -2.02 14.90
N MET A 60 19.17 -2.42 13.63
CA MET A 60 18.10 -2.29 12.64
C MET A 60 16.88 -3.17 12.97
N SER A 61 17.10 -4.36 13.53
CA SER A 61 16.02 -5.25 13.96
C SER A 61 15.12 -4.60 15.00
N LYS A 62 15.72 -3.92 16.00
CA LYS A 62 14.96 -3.18 17.03
C LYS A 62 14.11 -2.08 16.39
N ILE A 63 14.74 -1.31 15.50
CA ILE A 63 14.07 -0.23 14.78
C ILE A 63 12.89 -0.75 13.95
N ILE A 64 13.07 -1.85 13.23
CA ILE A 64 12.01 -2.46 12.41
C ILE A 64 10.85 -2.95 13.30
N ALA A 65 11.14 -3.59 14.43
CA ALA A 65 10.13 -4.05 15.38
C ALA A 65 9.30 -2.89 15.94
N GLU A 66 9.95 -1.82 16.39
CA GLU A 66 9.27 -0.60 16.86
C GLU A 66 8.37 0.02 15.78
N GLN A 67 8.86 0.07 14.53
CA GLN A 67 8.08 0.57 13.41
C GLN A 67 6.88 -0.32 13.07
N SER A 68 7.03 -1.65 13.15
CA SER A 68 5.94 -2.58 12.92
C SER A 68 4.84 -2.43 13.95
N ALA A 69 5.22 -2.39 15.24
CA ALA A 69 4.26 -2.20 16.34
C ALA A 69 3.48 -0.88 16.18
N LYS A 70 4.19 0.23 15.86
CA LYS A 70 3.54 1.52 15.58
C LYS A 70 2.59 1.45 14.38
N ARG A 71 2.98 0.73 13.32
CA ARG A 71 2.12 0.56 12.14
C ARG A 71 0.90 -0.26 12.47
N GLU A 72 1.03 -1.33 13.24
CA GLU A 72 -0.09 -2.17 13.67
C GLU A 72 -1.06 -1.41 14.55
N ALA A 73 -0.57 -0.64 15.53
CA ALA A 73 -1.41 0.23 16.35
C ALA A 73 -2.19 1.24 15.49
N LYS A 74 -1.50 1.95 14.57
CA LYS A 74 -2.16 2.89 13.63
C LYS A 74 -3.16 2.19 12.71
N MET A 75 -2.90 0.94 12.31
CA MET A 75 -3.82 0.16 11.48
C MET A 75 -5.04 -0.30 12.27
N ALA A 76 -4.88 -0.70 13.54
CA ALA A 76 -5.98 -1.05 14.43
C ALA A 76 -6.87 0.16 14.72
N GLU A 77 -6.26 1.31 15.05
CA GLU A 77 -6.98 2.59 15.24
C GLU A 77 -7.81 2.96 14.00
N ARG A 78 -7.22 2.85 12.80
CA ARG A 78 -7.93 3.10 11.53
C ARG A 78 -9.05 2.10 11.25
N LYS A 79 -8.90 0.83 11.64
CA LYS A 79 -9.97 -0.17 11.50
C LYS A 79 -11.12 0.13 12.45
N ALA A 80 -10.83 0.53 13.69
CA ALA A 80 -11.84 0.89 14.68
C ALA A 80 -12.58 2.20 14.30
N THR A 81 -11.90 3.12 13.64
CA THR A 81 -12.46 4.40 13.17
C THR A 81 -12.93 4.36 11.71
N LYS A 82 -13.01 3.18 11.10
CA LYS A 82 -13.32 3.05 9.66
C LYS A 82 -14.70 3.59 9.32
N ASP A 83 -15.65 3.44 10.24
CA ASP A 83 -17.04 3.85 10.04
C ASP A 83 -17.32 5.26 10.61
N SER A 84 -16.36 5.85 11.35
CA SER A 84 -16.49 7.22 11.83
C SER A 84 -16.02 8.20 10.76
N VAL A 85 -16.97 8.78 10.02
CA VAL A 85 -16.75 9.87 9.06
C VAL A 85 -16.49 11.19 9.80
N LYS A 86 -15.54 11.21 10.75
CA LYS A 86 -15.14 12.46 11.41
C LYS A 86 -14.09 13.13 10.54
N LYS A 87 -14.51 14.17 9.81
CA LYS A 87 -13.56 15.07 9.13
C LYS A 87 -12.72 15.77 10.21
N LEU A 88 -11.41 15.59 10.13
CA LEU A 88 -10.47 16.28 10.99
C LEU A 88 -10.47 17.77 10.69
N THR A 89 -10.30 18.61 11.72
CA THR A 89 -10.11 20.05 11.54
C THR A 89 -8.73 20.36 10.94
N SER A 90 -8.51 21.60 10.45
CA SER A 90 -7.20 22.04 9.96
C SER A 90 -6.09 21.82 10.98
N ASP A 91 -6.38 22.13 12.24
CA ASP A 91 -5.40 22.11 13.33
C ASP A 91 -5.08 20.67 13.75
N GLU A 92 -6.09 19.80 13.76
CA GLU A 92 -5.89 18.36 13.97
C GLU A 92 -5.08 17.73 12.84
N ILE A 93 -5.33 18.14 11.59
CA ILE A 93 -4.55 17.69 10.42
C ILE A 93 -3.11 18.16 10.54
N PHE A 94 -2.88 19.42 10.91
CA PHE A 94 -1.56 19.99 11.11
C PHE A 94 -0.80 19.24 12.21
N ALA A 95 -1.41 19.06 13.38
CA ALA A 95 -0.79 18.34 14.50
C ALA A 95 -0.43 16.89 14.13
N LYS A 96 -1.33 16.17 13.44
CA LYS A 96 -1.04 14.81 12.96
C LYS A 96 0.09 14.78 11.94
N LYS A 97 0.16 15.74 11.02
CA LYS A 97 1.24 15.85 10.04
C LYS A 97 2.57 16.20 10.70
N SER A 98 2.59 17.15 11.63
CA SER A 98 3.79 17.53 12.38
C SER A 98 4.35 16.32 13.12
N LYS A 99 3.53 15.65 13.93
CA LYS A 99 3.94 14.45 14.66
C LYS A 99 4.50 13.35 13.74
N MET A 100 3.89 13.16 12.57
CA MET A 100 4.38 12.20 11.59
C MET A 100 5.75 12.60 11.02
N LEU A 101 5.99 13.89 10.76
CA LEU A 101 7.27 14.39 10.28
C LEU A 101 8.35 14.29 11.36
N ASP A 102 8.03 14.64 12.60
CA ASP A 102 8.94 14.52 13.75
C ASP A 102 9.37 13.06 13.96
N GLU A 103 8.41 12.12 13.89
CA GLU A 103 8.69 10.68 13.92
C GLU A 103 9.63 10.24 12.78
N GLN A 104 9.47 10.82 11.58
CA GLN A 104 10.34 10.52 10.43
C GLN A 104 11.74 11.10 10.61
N ILE A 105 11.88 12.28 11.20
CA ILE A 105 13.17 12.91 11.50
C ILE A 105 13.95 12.05 12.49
N VAL A 106 13.35 11.72 13.64
CA VAL A 106 13.99 10.87 14.66
C VAL A 106 14.40 9.52 14.08
N MET A 107 13.54 8.92 13.25
CA MET A 107 13.85 7.66 12.58
C MET A 107 15.04 7.81 11.61
N LYS A 108 15.05 8.87 10.80
CA LYS A 108 16.11 9.13 9.83
C LYS A 108 17.45 9.32 10.53
N GLU A 109 17.47 10.01 11.65
CA GLU A 109 18.67 10.18 12.48
C GLU A 109 19.15 8.87 13.10
N ARG A 110 18.25 8.06 13.66
CA ARG A 110 18.61 6.73 14.21
C ARG A 110 19.24 5.83 13.15
N VAL A 111 18.66 5.79 11.95
CA VAL A 111 19.21 5.01 10.83
C VAL A 111 20.55 5.56 10.37
N LYS A 112 20.71 6.89 10.28
CA LYS A 112 21.97 7.54 9.91
C LYS A 112 23.11 7.22 10.88
N LYS A 113 22.81 7.00 12.17
CA LYS A 113 23.82 6.59 13.17
C LYS A 113 24.27 5.13 13.02
N ILE A 114 23.45 4.27 12.41
CA ILE A 114 23.72 2.83 12.26
C ILE A 114 24.41 2.54 10.92
N LEU A 115 23.98 3.21 9.86
CA LEU A 115 24.49 3.00 8.51
C LEU A 115 25.73 3.85 8.24
N THR A 116 26.65 3.33 7.42
CA THR A 116 27.73 4.15 6.86
C THR A 116 27.14 5.21 5.90
N PRO A 117 27.88 6.29 5.57
CA PRO A 117 27.40 7.29 4.63
C PRO A 117 26.96 6.72 3.27
N GLU A 118 27.69 5.73 2.75
CA GLU A 118 27.38 5.06 1.49
C GLU A 118 26.11 4.21 1.59
N GLN A 119 26.00 3.38 2.64
CA GLN A 119 24.80 2.59 2.91
C GLN A 119 23.57 3.48 3.09
N TYR A 120 23.73 4.60 3.79
CA TYR A 120 22.66 5.55 4.02
C TYR A 120 22.19 6.21 2.71
N LYS A 121 23.11 6.59 1.82
CA LYS A 121 22.77 7.13 0.48
C LYS A 121 21.99 6.10 -0.34
N LYS A 122 22.42 4.83 -0.33
CA LYS A 122 21.70 3.73 -1.00
C LYS A 122 20.30 3.54 -0.40
N TRP A 123 20.19 3.56 0.93
CA TRP A 123 18.91 3.47 1.63
C TRP A 123 17.95 4.61 1.29
N ASP A 124 18.45 5.85 1.22
CA ASP A 124 17.63 7.03 0.88
C ASP A 124 17.15 6.97 -0.58
N ASP A 125 18.02 6.58 -1.51
CA ASP A 125 17.66 6.36 -2.92
C ASP A 125 16.60 5.25 -3.09
N MET A 126 16.75 4.12 -2.39
CA MET A 126 15.75 3.05 -2.40
C MET A 126 14.39 3.52 -1.88
N LYS A 127 14.37 4.34 -0.82
CA LYS A 127 13.13 4.95 -0.33
C LYS A 127 12.53 5.92 -1.34
N SER A 128 13.35 6.75 -1.98
CA SER A 128 12.91 7.69 -3.01
C SER A 128 12.27 6.96 -4.19
N LYS A 129 12.95 5.94 -4.74
CA LYS A 129 12.43 5.08 -5.83
C LYS A 129 11.11 4.44 -5.48
N ARG A 130 10.97 3.91 -4.25
CA ARG A 130 9.72 3.33 -3.75
C ARG A 130 8.60 4.37 -3.67
N HIS A 131 8.91 5.58 -3.21
CA HIS A 131 7.95 6.68 -3.14
C HIS A 131 7.50 7.14 -4.53
N HIS A 132 8.43 7.30 -5.47
CA HIS A 132 8.12 7.62 -6.87
C HIS A 132 7.26 6.55 -7.54
N GLY A 133 7.59 5.27 -7.33
CA GLY A 133 6.80 4.15 -7.84
C GLY A 133 5.37 4.14 -7.28
N MET A 134 5.20 4.46 -5.99
CA MET A 134 3.88 4.59 -5.38
C MET A 134 3.10 5.78 -5.98
N LYS A 135 3.74 6.95 -6.12
CA LYS A 135 3.12 8.15 -6.71
C LYS A 135 2.64 7.89 -8.15
N LYS A 136 3.47 7.23 -8.97
CA LYS A 136 3.12 6.86 -10.34
C LYS A 136 1.91 5.92 -10.38
N ARG A 137 1.85 4.91 -9.51
CA ARG A 137 0.69 4.00 -9.39
C ARG A 137 -0.58 4.75 -8.96
N MET A 138 -0.47 5.69 -8.01
CA MET A 138 -1.60 6.51 -7.58
C MET A 138 -2.15 7.38 -8.72
N MET A 139 -1.26 8.00 -9.51
CA MET A 139 -1.64 8.79 -10.69
C MET A 139 -2.37 7.94 -11.72
N HIS A 140 -1.82 6.78 -12.10
CA HIS A 140 -2.49 5.87 -13.03
C HIS A 140 -3.84 5.35 -12.54
N HIS A 141 -4.04 5.23 -11.22
CA HIS A 141 -5.34 4.88 -10.65
C HIS A 141 -6.34 6.04 -10.67
N LYS A 142 -5.87 7.29 -10.59
CA LYS A 142 -6.70 8.49 -10.66
C LYS A 142 -7.11 8.82 -12.09
N ASP A 143 -6.25 8.53 -13.07
CA ASP A 143 -6.48 8.78 -14.50
C ASP A 143 -7.40 7.72 -15.15
N ARG A 144 -7.54 6.55 -14.52
CA ARG A 144 -8.60 5.60 -14.87
C ARG A 144 -9.93 6.19 -14.38
N LYS A 145 -10.69 6.81 -15.28
CA LYS A 145 -12.09 7.20 -15.03
C LYS A 145 -12.80 6.05 -14.29
N PRO A 146 -13.55 6.31 -13.20
CA PRO A 146 -14.44 5.29 -12.67
C PRO A 146 -15.32 4.89 -13.85
N ALA A 147 -15.32 3.61 -14.23
CA ALA A 147 -16.29 3.12 -15.19
C ALA A 147 -17.65 3.51 -14.62
N GLU A 148 -18.40 4.33 -15.34
CA GLU A 148 -19.72 4.81 -14.95
C GLU A 148 -20.57 3.59 -14.56
N THR A 149 -20.66 3.32 -13.26
CA THR A 149 -21.80 2.60 -12.71
C THR A 149 -22.93 3.61 -12.75
N GLY A 150 -23.51 3.76 -13.93
CA GLY A 150 -24.72 4.53 -14.14
C GLY A 150 -25.81 3.99 -13.22
N ASP A 151 -26.40 4.90 -12.46
CA ASP A 151 -27.68 4.73 -11.80
C ASP A 151 -28.65 4.00 -12.75
N LYS A 152 -29.09 2.80 -12.34
CA LYS A 152 -30.34 2.25 -12.86
C LYS A 152 -31.38 2.50 -11.77
N LYS A 153 -32.13 3.60 -11.94
CA LYS A 153 -33.44 3.78 -11.30
C LYS A 153 -34.43 2.77 -11.85
#